data_AF-A0A1M3N458-F1
#
_entry.id   AF-A0A1M3N458-F1
#
_cell.length_a   1.000
_cell.length_b   1.000
_cell.length_c   1.000
_cell.angle_alpha   90.00
_cell.angle_beta   90.00
_cell.angle_gamma   90.00
#
_symmetry.space_group_name_H-M   'P 1'
#
loop_
_entity.id
_entity.type
_entity.pdbx_description
1 polymer ?
#
loop_
_entity_poly.entity_id
_entity_poly.type
_entity_poly.pdbx_seq_one_letter_code
_entity_poly.pdbx_strand_id
1 'polypeptide(L)'
;MSLSRTFAPVASLLLIAVATLSGCAVTPDEEVAQSEDGLTSYDDLFSTLEGNDLDRWVTVRSALKSGFDRICGDTICGGDYSNLSTVRIACSSTSKARKMKDCAWVLGGSIEHVDGRTGKITSAPRVFTCKIPVAGSAKAMLSTLEAAGDDALNTPLPGTGKSFYDGLVDCFDGVVGGPLPPEPAKTFYAELGDWSWEHEDGLAWAQTTRRLAEGFDDICGDSFCEGDYPDITPLRFACSVNLNTKRVSRCTWSFAAAELSVGAGGKIDARTTTKRCTVEIGAQASDLASALSGSDPLNATLPGKTTSIYDALIGCL
;
A
#
# COMPACT_ATOMS: atom_id res chain seq x y z
N MET A 1 -34.32 -67.92 -11.41
CA MET A 1 -35.26 -68.96 -11.92
C MET A 1 -36.66 -68.57 -11.48
N SER A 2 -37.64 -68.62 -12.39
CA SER A 2 -39.06 -68.20 -12.28
C SER A 2 -39.29 -66.70 -12.03
N LEU A 3 -39.69 -65.84 -12.98
CA LEU A 3 -40.84 -65.86 -13.92
C LEU A 3 -42.17 -66.24 -13.26
N SER A 4 -43.05 -65.25 -13.11
CA SER A 4 -44.50 -65.41 -13.30
C SER A 4 -45.15 -64.07 -13.69
N ARG A 5 -45.62 -64.04 -14.93
CA ARG A 5 -46.58 -63.08 -15.50
C ARG A 5 -48.00 -63.60 -15.24
N THR A 6 -48.98 -62.70 -15.09
CA THR A 6 -50.41 -62.96 -15.38
C THR A 6 -51.10 -61.60 -15.53
N PHE A 7 -51.37 -61.16 -16.75
CA PHE A 7 -52.63 -61.24 -17.52
C PHE A 7 -53.68 -60.18 -17.12
N ALA A 8 -54.00 -59.32 -18.10
CA ALA A 8 -55.08 -58.34 -18.12
C ALA A 8 -56.47 -59.00 -18.23
N PRO A 9 -57.56 -58.22 -18.08
CA PRO A 9 -58.33 -57.93 -19.29
C PRO A 9 -58.88 -56.49 -19.41
N VAL A 10 -59.34 -56.24 -20.63
CA VAL A 10 -59.90 -55.03 -21.25
C VAL A 10 -61.39 -54.85 -20.91
N ALA A 11 -61.84 -53.60 -20.75
CA ALA A 11 -63.17 -53.02 -21.10
C ALA A 11 -63.30 -51.68 -20.38
N SER A 12 -64.00 -50.63 -20.80
CA SER A 12 -64.65 -50.19 -22.04
C SER A 12 -64.95 -48.70 -21.83
N LEU A 13 -65.14 -47.96 -22.92
CA LEU A 13 -65.45 -46.53 -22.97
C LEU A 13 -66.60 -46.10 -22.04
N LEU A 14 -66.44 -44.94 -21.42
CA LEU A 14 -67.52 -43.94 -21.36
C LEU A 14 -66.91 -42.53 -21.30
N LEU A 15 -67.07 -41.80 -22.41
CA LEU A 15 -66.96 -40.34 -22.44
C LEU A 15 -68.11 -39.76 -21.63
N ILE A 16 -67.79 -38.98 -20.60
CA ILE A 16 -68.67 -37.92 -20.10
C ILE A 16 -67.83 -36.65 -20.04
N ALA A 17 -68.08 -35.76 -20.99
CA ALA A 17 -67.60 -34.40 -20.95
C ALA A 17 -68.40 -33.65 -19.87
N VAL A 18 -67.74 -33.27 -18.78
CA VAL A 18 -68.27 -32.29 -17.83
C VAL A 18 -67.39 -31.05 -17.92
N ALA A 19 -67.94 -30.01 -18.55
CA ALA A 19 -67.39 -28.67 -18.48
C ALA A 19 -67.78 -28.07 -17.13
N THR A 20 -66.82 -28.00 -16.20
CA THR A 20 -66.92 -27.17 -15.00
C THR A 20 -65.92 -26.03 -15.12
N LEU A 21 -66.46 -24.80 -15.17
CA LEU A 21 -65.71 -23.57 -14.94
C LEU A 21 -64.98 -23.68 -13.59
N SER A 22 -63.66 -23.82 -13.63
CA SER A 22 -62.81 -23.60 -12.46
C SER A 22 -62.24 -22.20 -12.55
N GLY A 23 -62.59 -21.40 -11.53
CA GLY A 23 -62.07 -20.06 -11.35
C GLY A 23 -60.56 -20.05 -11.20
N CYS A 24 -59.97 -18.89 -11.54
CA CYS A 24 -58.57 -18.59 -11.36
C CYS A 24 -58.22 -18.65 -9.86
N ALA A 25 -57.72 -19.80 -9.40
CA ALA A 25 -56.92 -19.85 -8.19
C ALA A 25 -55.51 -19.43 -8.58
N VAL A 26 -55.23 -18.13 -8.43
CA VAL A 26 -53.87 -17.60 -8.41
C VAL A 26 -53.20 -18.25 -7.19
N THR A 27 -52.32 -19.21 -7.43
CA THR A 27 -51.33 -19.61 -6.42
C THR A 27 -50.54 -18.36 -6.06
N PRO A 28 -50.34 -18.03 -4.78
CA PRO A 28 -49.34 -17.03 -4.45
C PRO A 28 -48.01 -17.64 -4.89
N ASP A 29 -47.42 -17.05 -5.93
CA ASP A 29 -46.01 -17.22 -6.21
C ASP A 29 -45.29 -16.94 -4.89
N GLU A 30 -44.65 -17.97 -4.34
CA GLU A 30 -43.53 -17.78 -3.44
C GLU A 30 -42.48 -17.05 -4.27
N GLU A 31 -42.54 -15.71 -4.27
CA GLU A 31 -41.39 -14.87 -4.57
C GLU A 31 -40.30 -15.27 -3.58
N VAL A 32 -39.51 -16.25 -4.01
CA VAL A 32 -38.15 -16.42 -3.53
C VAL A 32 -37.50 -15.07 -3.77
N ALA A 33 -37.39 -14.28 -2.71
CA ALA A 33 -36.55 -13.09 -2.68
C ALA A 33 -35.15 -13.54 -3.07
N GLN A 34 -34.84 -13.43 -4.37
CA GLN A 34 -33.47 -13.49 -4.85
C GLN A 34 -32.76 -12.35 -4.13
N SER A 35 -31.91 -12.69 -3.18
CA SER A 35 -31.01 -11.74 -2.58
C SER A 35 -30.24 -11.05 -3.71
N GLU A 36 -30.42 -9.74 -3.89
CA GLU A 36 -29.65 -8.91 -4.85
C GLU A 36 -28.12 -9.00 -4.65
N ASP A 37 -27.67 -9.67 -3.59
CA ASP A 37 -26.29 -10.00 -3.30
C ASP A 37 -25.63 -10.92 -4.35
N GLY A 38 -26.41 -11.67 -5.15
CA GLY A 38 -25.85 -12.54 -6.19
C GLY A 38 -25.47 -11.85 -7.51
N LEU A 39 -25.87 -10.58 -7.70
CA LEU A 39 -25.68 -9.81 -8.95
C LEU A 39 -24.76 -8.59 -8.79
N THR A 40 -24.34 -8.30 -7.56
CA THR A 40 -23.48 -7.15 -7.27
C THR A 40 -22.02 -7.58 -7.40
N SER A 41 -21.38 -7.18 -8.51
CA SER A 41 -19.93 -7.29 -8.68
C SER A 41 -19.23 -6.08 -8.06
N TYR A 42 -18.04 -6.32 -7.53
CA TYR A 42 -17.15 -5.30 -7.00
C TYR A 42 -15.82 -5.36 -7.73
N ASP A 43 -15.26 -4.19 -8.01
CA ASP A 43 -13.95 -4.04 -8.65
C ASP A 43 -13.15 -2.94 -7.96
N ASP A 44 -11.86 -2.83 -8.29
CA ASP A 44 -11.04 -1.68 -7.90
C ASP A 44 -11.69 -0.41 -8.43
N LEU A 45 -11.80 0.60 -7.56
CA LEU A 45 -12.41 1.86 -7.88
C LEU A 45 -11.82 2.46 -9.17
N PHE A 46 -10.49 2.42 -9.32
CA PHE A 46 -9.79 2.88 -10.51
C PHE A 46 -10.35 2.26 -11.79
N SER A 47 -10.65 0.96 -11.79
CA SER A 47 -11.21 0.23 -12.93
C SER A 47 -12.70 0.51 -13.18
N THR A 48 -13.43 0.98 -12.17
CA THR A 48 -14.87 1.31 -12.28
C THR A 48 -15.17 2.75 -12.71
N LEU A 49 -14.16 3.62 -12.64
CA LEU A 49 -14.23 5.03 -12.99
C LEU A 49 -13.89 5.25 -14.46
N GLU A 50 -14.48 6.28 -15.06
CA GLU A 50 -14.27 6.64 -16.46
C GLU A 50 -14.12 8.16 -16.60
N GLY A 51 -13.40 8.59 -17.65
CA GLY A 51 -13.23 10.00 -18.00
C GLY A 51 -12.77 10.86 -16.82
N ASN A 52 -13.46 11.99 -16.61
CA ASN A 52 -13.09 12.97 -15.60
C ASN A 52 -13.06 12.42 -14.17
N ASP A 53 -13.87 11.40 -13.83
CA ASP A 53 -13.84 10.85 -12.47
C ASP A 53 -12.54 10.07 -12.19
N LEU A 54 -11.91 9.49 -13.22
CA LEU A 54 -10.62 8.82 -13.09
C LEU A 54 -9.50 9.85 -12.78
N ASP A 55 -9.45 10.95 -13.53
CA ASP A 55 -8.47 12.02 -13.33
C ASP A 55 -8.62 12.67 -11.94
N ARG A 56 -9.87 12.83 -11.48
CA ARG A 56 -10.18 13.28 -10.12
C ARG A 56 -9.66 12.31 -9.08
N TRP A 57 -9.82 11.00 -9.29
CA TRP A 57 -9.29 10.01 -8.36
C TRP A 57 -7.77 10.04 -8.27
N VAL A 58 -7.06 10.19 -9.40
CA VAL A 58 -5.60 10.36 -9.42
C VAL A 58 -5.19 11.61 -8.64
N THR A 59 -5.88 12.73 -8.87
CA THR A 59 -5.61 14.00 -8.18
C THR A 59 -5.85 13.88 -6.67
N VAL A 60 -6.99 13.31 -6.26
CA VAL A 60 -7.32 13.09 -4.85
C VAL A 60 -6.30 12.17 -4.17
N ARG A 61 -5.88 11.08 -4.81
CA ARG A 61 -4.83 10.21 -4.27
C ARG A 61 -3.51 10.94 -4.04
N SER A 62 -3.12 11.81 -4.97
CA SER A 62 -1.92 12.64 -4.84
C SER A 62 -2.04 13.63 -3.67
N ALA A 63 -3.19 14.29 -3.53
CA ALA A 63 -3.47 15.19 -2.41
C ALA A 63 -3.45 14.46 -1.06
N LEU A 64 -4.01 13.25 -0.98
CA LEU A 64 -3.96 12.41 0.22
C LEU A 64 -2.53 12.03 0.59
N LYS A 65 -1.71 11.55 -0.38
CA LYS A 65 -0.29 11.24 -0.15
C LYS A 65 0.47 12.47 0.35
N SER A 66 0.33 13.60 -0.35
CA SER A 66 0.98 14.86 0.02
C SER A 66 0.55 15.36 1.40
N GLY A 67 -0.74 15.23 1.73
CA GLY A 67 -1.27 15.53 3.05
C GLY A 67 -0.64 14.67 4.13
N PHE A 68 -0.49 13.36 3.88
CA PHE A 68 0.15 12.43 4.81
C PHE A 68 1.62 12.77 5.03
N ASP A 69 2.38 13.01 3.95
CA ASP A 69 3.80 13.33 4.02
C ASP A 69 4.04 14.62 4.83
N ARG A 70 3.11 15.58 4.77
CA ARG A 70 3.16 16.83 5.55
C ARG A 70 2.96 16.62 7.04
N ILE A 71 2.07 15.71 7.45
CA ILE A 71 1.75 15.49 8.88
C ILE A 71 2.62 14.42 9.54
N CYS A 72 3.25 13.55 8.74
CA CYS A 72 4.05 12.43 9.22
C CYS A 72 5.14 12.91 10.18
N GLY A 73 5.89 13.96 9.83
CA GLY A 73 6.97 14.50 10.67
C GLY A 73 6.55 15.00 12.05
N ASP A 74 5.31 15.44 12.23
CA ASP A 74 4.88 16.17 13.44
C ASP A 74 3.93 15.37 14.35
N THR A 75 3.24 14.35 13.83
CA THR A 75 2.16 13.66 14.56
C THR A 75 2.28 12.13 14.54
N ILE A 76 2.17 11.51 13.35
CA ILE A 76 2.08 10.05 13.21
C ILE A 76 3.47 9.40 13.24
N CYS A 77 4.50 10.04 12.70
CA CYS A 77 5.86 9.50 12.60
C CYS A 77 6.76 9.96 13.76
N GLY A 78 6.20 10.55 14.82
CA GLY A 78 6.94 10.94 16.03
C GLY A 78 7.32 9.77 16.96
N GLY A 79 6.97 8.53 16.61
CA GLY A 79 7.22 7.32 17.40
C GLY A 79 8.24 6.37 16.76
N ASP A 80 8.07 5.07 17.01
CA ASP A 80 8.93 3.97 16.51
C ASP A 80 9.29 4.04 15.02
N TYR A 81 8.43 4.59 14.17
CA TYR A 81 8.66 4.70 12.73
C TYR A 81 8.68 6.17 12.30
N SER A 82 9.88 6.73 12.14
CA SER A 82 10.07 8.13 11.73
C SER A 82 10.01 8.35 10.20
N ASN A 83 9.75 7.30 9.44
CA ASN A 83 9.84 7.27 7.98
C ASN A 83 8.66 6.50 7.35
N LEU A 84 7.46 6.64 7.92
CA LEU A 84 6.29 6.04 7.30
C LEU A 84 6.07 6.67 5.92
N SER A 85 5.86 5.82 4.91
CA SER A 85 5.62 6.23 3.53
C SER A 85 4.43 5.46 2.97
N THR A 86 3.70 6.11 2.06
CA THR A 86 2.59 5.47 1.34
C THR A 86 3.12 4.45 0.35
N VAL A 87 2.65 3.20 0.46
CA VAL A 87 2.88 2.15 -0.55
C VAL A 87 1.75 2.16 -1.57
N ARG A 88 0.50 2.05 -1.12
CA ARG A 88 -0.67 2.04 -2.02
C ARG A 88 -1.93 2.53 -1.31
N ILE A 89 -2.76 3.25 -2.05
CA ILE A 89 -4.17 3.50 -1.68
C ILE A 89 -5.03 2.81 -2.72
N ALA A 90 -5.95 1.96 -2.29
CA ALA A 90 -6.97 1.37 -3.15
C ALA A 90 -8.33 1.43 -2.48
N CYS A 91 -9.36 1.47 -3.31
CA CYS A 91 -10.74 1.45 -2.91
C CYS A 91 -11.49 0.48 -3.80
N SER A 92 -12.58 -0.10 -3.29
CA SER A 92 -13.46 -0.96 -4.07
C SER A 92 -14.84 -0.34 -4.17
N SER A 93 -15.48 -0.57 -5.31
CA SER A 93 -16.85 -0.12 -5.51
C SER A 93 -17.65 -1.13 -6.34
N THR A 94 -18.98 -1.03 -6.26
CA THR A 94 -19.85 -1.84 -7.13
C THR A 94 -19.65 -1.43 -8.59
N SER A 95 -19.45 -2.38 -9.51
CA SER A 95 -19.04 -2.06 -10.89
C SER A 95 -20.06 -1.19 -11.66
N LYS A 96 -21.36 -1.29 -11.35
CA LYS A 96 -22.43 -0.52 -12.03
C LYS A 96 -22.79 0.78 -11.32
N ALA A 97 -23.06 0.72 -10.02
CA ALA A 97 -23.57 1.86 -9.26
C ALA A 97 -22.46 2.71 -8.61
N ARG A 98 -21.20 2.26 -8.66
CA ARG A 98 -20.03 2.89 -8.04
C ARG A 98 -20.27 3.26 -6.56
N LYS A 99 -20.99 2.39 -5.84
CA LYS A 99 -21.15 2.47 -4.39
C LYS A 99 -19.88 1.94 -3.73
N MET A 100 -19.31 2.72 -2.83
CA MET A 100 -18.08 2.39 -2.12
C MET A 100 -18.31 1.20 -1.18
N LYS A 101 -17.36 0.27 -1.13
CA LYS A 101 -17.45 -0.92 -0.27
C LYS A 101 -16.33 -1.01 0.76
N ASP A 102 -15.10 -0.81 0.34
CA ASP A 102 -13.91 -0.89 1.19
C ASP A 102 -12.86 0.08 0.65
N CYS A 103 -12.02 0.60 1.53
CA CYS A 103 -10.81 1.32 1.15
C CYS A 103 -9.68 0.89 2.08
N ALA A 104 -8.49 0.69 1.51
CA ALA A 104 -7.29 0.34 2.23
C ALA A 104 -6.17 1.32 1.86
N TRP A 105 -5.45 1.77 2.88
CA TRP A 105 -4.21 2.50 2.74
C TRP A 105 -3.08 1.64 3.30
N VAL A 106 -2.18 1.21 2.43
CA VAL A 106 -0.99 0.45 2.80
C VAL A 106 0.17 1.41 2.97
N LEU A 107 0.79 1.37 4.14
CA LEU A 107 1.95 2.18 4.50
C LEU A 107 3.12 1.27 4.88
N GLY A 108 4.34 1.72 4.61
CA GLY A 108 5.57 1.05 5.03
C GLY A 108 6.38 1.97 5.93
N GLY A 109 7.12 1.40 6.88
CA GLY A 109 8.07 2.13 7.72
C GLY A 109 9.22 1.23 8.13
N SER A 110 10.38 1.80 8.49
CA SER A 110 11.54 1.02 8.92
C SER A 110 12.30 1.67 10.07
N ILE A 111 12.96 0.83 10.85
CA ILE A 111 13.89 1.26 11.89
C ILE A 111 15.24 0.71 11.54
N GLU A 112 16.22 1.58 11.41
CA GLU A 112 17.60 1.24 11.11
C GLU A 112 18.45 1.48 12.34
N HIS A 113 19.26 0.49 12.69
CA HIS A 113 20.17 0.57 13.82
C HIS A 113 21.58 0.20 13.38
N VAL A 114 22.54 1.05 13.71
CA VAL A 114 23.97 0.78 13.50
C VAL A 114 24.57 0.35 14.83
N ASP A 115 25.07 -0.89 14.89
CA ASP A 115 25.83 -1.36 16.05
C ASP A 115 27.13 -0.55 16.17
N GLY A 116 27.24 0.24 17.24
CA GLY A 116 28.35 1.18 17.40
C GLY A 116 29.72 0.54 17.53
N ARG A 117 29.82 -0.78 17.76
CA ARG A 117 31.11 -1.49 17.90
C ARG A 117 31.57 -2.13 16.59
N THR A 118 30.63 -2.64 15.79
CA THR A 118 30.89 -3.47 14.61
C THR A 118 30.51 -2.79 13.30
N GLY A 119 29.70 -1.73 13.34
CA GLY A 119 29.15 -1.08 12.14
C GLY A 119 28.15 -1.96 11.39
N LYS A 120 27.61 -3.00 12.04
CA LYS A 120 26.54 -3.81 11.46
C LYS A 120 25.24 -3.00 11.46
N ILE A 121 24.58 -2.93 10.31
CA ILE A 121 23.25 -2.34 10.19
C ILE A 121 22.21 -3.44 10.38
N THR A 122 21.23 -3.21 11.24
CA THR A 122 20.02 -4.03 11.35
C THR A 122 18.82 -3.18 11.02
N SER A 123 17.93 -3.68 10.16
CA SER A 123 16.71 -2.97 9.77
C SER A 123 15.47 -3.76 10.15
N ALA A 124 14.45 -3.08 10.69
CA ALA A 124 13.14 -3.63 11.02
C ALA A 124 12.01 -2.98 10.20
N PRO A 125 12.01 -3.12 8.85
CA PRO A 125 10.90 -2.67 8.03
C PRO A 125 9.61 -3.42 8.38
N ARG A 126 8.49 -2.71 8.29
CA ARG A 126 7.13 -3.23 8.46
C ARG A 126 6.19 -2.60 7.46
N VAL A 127 5.08 -3.30 7.21
CA VAL A 127 3.96 -2.83 6.40
C VAL A 127 2.70 -2.83 7.24
N PHE A 128 1.89 -1.79 7.09
CA PHE A 128 0.63 -1.57 7.78
C PHE A 128 -0.47 -1.47 6.74
N THR A 129 -1.58 -2.19 6.95
CA THR A 129 -2.76 -2.13 6.05
C THR A 129 -3.92 -1.51 6.82
N CYS A 130 -4.10 -0.20 6.63
CA CYS A 130 -5.09 0.58 7.34
C CYS A 130 -6.42 0.57 6.59
N LYS A 131 -7.53 0.34 7.31
CA LYS A 131 -8.88 0.45 6.74
C LYS A 131 -9.36 1.88 6.83
N ILE A 132 -9.85 2.40 5.71
CA ILE A 132 -10.39 3.75 5.63
C ILE A 132 -11.93 3.68 5.66
N PRO A 133 -12.59 4.43 6.56
CA PRO A 133 -14.04 4.35 6.72
C PRO A 133 -14.76 5.05 5.56
N VAL A 134 -15.19 4.27 4.57
CA VAL A 134 -15.95 4.75 3.41
C VAL A 134 -17.39 4.26 3.39
N ALA A 135 -18.27 5.10 2.86
CA ALA A 135 -19.67 4.78 2.57
C ALA A 135 -20.16 5.61 1.37
N GLY A 136 -21.38 5.34 0.91
CA GLY A 136 -22.00 6.14 -0.16
C GLY A 136 -21.43 5.83 -1.55
N SER A 137 -21.38 6.84 -2.42
CA SER A 137 -20.92 6.70 -3.81
C SER A 137 -19.52 7.29 -4.02
N ALA A 138 -18.78 6.72 -4.96
CA ALA A 138 -17.47 7.22 -5.38
C ALA A 138 -17.52 8.70 -5.78
N LYS A 139 -18.55 9.10 -6.53
CA LYS A 139 -18.73 10.49 -6.96
C LYS A 139 -18.87 11.46 -5.79
N ALA A 140 -19.61 11.09 -4.74
CA ALA A 140 -19.73 11.93 -3.56
C ALA A 140 -18.39 12.05 -2.83
N MET A 141 -17.70 10.93 -2.61
CA MET A 141 -16.37 10.91 -2.00
C MET A 141 -15.37 11.80 -2.78
N LEU A 142 -15.28 11.62 -4.10
CA LEU A 142 -14.39 12.40 -4.96
C LEU A 142 -14.70 13.90 -4.90
N SER A 143 -15.99 14.27 -4.92
CA SER A 143 -16.38 15.68 -4.87
C SER A 143 -16.04 16.34 -3.54
N THR A 144 -16.20 15.60 -2.44
CA THR A 144 -15.81 16.08 -1.11
C THR A 144 -14.30 16.27 -0.99
N LEU A 145 -13.50 15.29 -1.42
CA LEU A 145 -12.04 15.34 -1.28
C LEU A 145 -11.40 16.34 -2.23
N GLU A 146 -11.90 16.45 -3.46
CA GLU A 146 -11.41 17.44 -4.43
C GLU A 146 -11.69 18.87 -3.95
N ALA A 147 -12.90 19.13 -3.42
CA ALA A 147 -13.24 20.45 -2.89
C ALA A 147 -12.39 20.84 -1.68
N ALA A 148 -11.87 19.87 -0.94
CA ALA A 148 -10.99 20.09 0.20
C ALA A 148 -9.54 20.40 -0.19
N GLY A 149 -9.09 19.98 -1.38
CA GLY A 149 -7.73 20.18 -1.85
C GLY A 149 -6.68 19.66 -0.86
N ASP A 150 -5.84 20.56 -0.34
CA ASP A 150 -4.76 20.23 0.60
C ASP A 150 -5.21 19.66 1.95
N ASP A 151 -6.49 19.82 2.31
CA ASP A 151 -7.08 19.28 3.54
C ASP A 151 -7.89 17.99 3.31
N ALA A 152 -7.77 17.38 2.14
CA ALA A 152 -8.47 16.13 1.80
C ALA A 152 -8.25 15.03 2.86
N LEU A 153 -7.07 14.99 3.48
CA LEU A 153 -6.73 14.00 4.50
C LEU A 153 -7.63 14.08 5.75
N ASN A 154 -7.96 15.28 6.23
CA ASN A 154 -8.76 15.49 7.44
C ASN A 154 -10.25 15.70 7.15
N THR A 155 -10.62 15.77 5.87
CA THR A 155 -12.00 16.08 5.48
C THR A 155 -12.94 14.91 5.80
N PRO A 156 -14.07 15.15 6.51
CA PRO A 156 -15.07 14.13 6.79
C PRO A 156 -15.69 13.55 5.52
N LEU A 157 -15.70 12.23 5.40
CA LEU A 157 -16.24 11.52 4.24
C LEU A 157 -17.76 11.41 4.29
N PRO A 158 -18.45 11.48 3.14
CA PRO A 158 -19.88 11.28 3.05
C PRO A 158 -20.32 9.93 3.62
N GLY A 159 -21.36 9.95 4.46
CA GLY A 159 -21.99 8.74 5.00
C GLY A 159 -21.32 8.13 6.24
N THR A 160 -20.04 8.44 6.51
CA THR A 160 -19.35 8.02 7.73
C THR A 160 -19.09 9.17 8.70
N GLY A 161 -18.90 10.39 8.18
CA GLY A 161 -18.48 11.55 8.98
C GLY A 161 -17.05 11.43 9.50
N LYS A 162 -16.30 10.42 9.06
CA LYS A 162 -14.90 10.15 9.40
C LYS A 162 -14.01 10.45 8.20
N SER A 163 -12.76 10.83 8.45
CA SER A 163 -11.77 11.18 7.44
C SER A 163 -10.81 10.03 7.12
N PHE A 164 -9.92 10.23 6.14
CA PHE A 164 -8.79 9.33 5.93
C PHE A 164 -7.83 9.37 7.14
N TYR A 165 -7.62 10.56 7.73
CA TYR A 165 -6.82 10.72 8.94
C TYR A 165 -7.35 9.88 10.10
N ASP A 166 -8.67 9.90 10.36
CA ASP A 166 -9.28 9.08 11.41
C ASP A 166 -8.97 7.58 11.22
N GLY A 167 -9.06 7.09 9.97
CA GLY A 167 -8.73 5.70 9.65
C GLY A 167 -7.25 5.35 9.87
N LEU A 168 -6.35 6.31 9.65
CA LEU A 168 -4.92 6.14 9.95
C LEU A 168 -4.65 6.16 11.46
N VAL A 169 -5.28 7.06 12.21
CA VAL A 169 -5.18 7.11 13.68
C VAL A 169 -5.66 5.80 14.29
N ASP A 170 -6.84 5.32 13.89
CA ASP A 170 -7.39 4.04 14.37
C ASP A 170 -6.48 2.85 14.00
N CYS A 171 -5.81 2.90 12.84
CA CYS A 171 -4.90 1.85 12.39
C CYS A 171 -3.59 1.80 13.19
N PHE A 172 -3.07 2.95 13.59
CA PHE A 172 -1.80 3.05 14.31
C PHE A 172 -1.96 3.02 15.82
N ASP A 173 -3.18 3.14 16.35
CA ASP A 173 -3.47 3.07 17.77
C ASP A 173 -2.92 1.76 18.38
N GLY A 174 -2.05 1.90 19.38
CA GLY A 174 -1.38 0.79 20.06
C GLY A 174 -0.35 0.01 19.22
N VAL A 175 -0.09 0.40 17.96
CA VAL A 175 0.85 -0.27 17.04
C VAL A 175 2.11 0.56 16.79
N VAL A 176 1.97 1.88 16.75
CA VAL A 176 3.07 2.84 16.57
C VAL A 176 3.12 3.76 17.80
N GLY A 177 4.32 4.22 18.16
CA GLY A 177 4.52 5.06 19.36
C GLY A 177 4.90 4.28 20.61
N GLY A 178 5.42 3.06 20.45
CA GLY A 178 6.22 2.44 21.50
C GLY A 178 7.50 3.23 21.78
N PRO A 179 8.21 2.88 22.86
CA PRO A 179 9.50 3.49 23.14
C PRO A 179 10.49 3.10 22.03
N LEU A 180 11.11 4.12 21.43
CA LEU A 180 12.21 3.93 20.49
C LEU A 180 13.22 2.94 21.09
N PRO A 181 13.81 2.04 20.27
CA PRO A 181 14.96 1.28 20.71
C PRO A 181 16.00 2.25 21.27
N PRO A 182 16.67 1.91 22.37
CA PRO A 182 17.68 2.78 22.95
C PRO A 182 18.70 3.16 21.88
N GLU A 183 19.06 4.44 21.83
CA GLU A 183 20.07 4.90 20.89
C GLU A 183 21.36 4.11 21.10
N PRO A 184 21.96 3.58 20.01
CA PRO A 184 23.22 2.88 20.12
C PRO A 184 24.31 3.80 20.69
N ALA A 185 25.11 3.26 21.60
CA ALA A 185 26.33 3.94 22.02
C ALA A 185 27.26 4.11 20.80
N LYS A 186 27.52 5.37 20.41
CA LYS A 186 28.42 5.74 19.31
C LYS A 186 29.90 5.48 19.70
N THR A 187 30.35 4.21 19.70
CA THR A 187 31.72 3.86 20.12
C THR A 187 32.76 4.00 19.01
N PHE A 188 32.57 3.26 17.91
CA PHE A 188 33.48 3.23 16.75
C PHE A 188 32.74 3.48 15.45
N TYR A 189 31.42 3.27 15.44
CA TYR A 189 30.55 3.44 14.31
C TYR A 189 29.31 4.24 14.70
N ALA A 190 28.74 4.94 13.73
CA ALA A 190 27.47 5.63 13.83
C ALA A 190 26.71 5.52 12.50
N GLU A 191 25.44 5.89 12.51
CA GLU A 191 24.68 6.13 11.28
C GLU A 191 25.20 7.41 10.60
N LEU A 192 25.34 7.36 9.28
CA LEU A 192 25.98 8.42 8.51
C LEU A 192 25.17 9.72 8.53
N GLY A 193 23.84 9.66 8.51
CA GLY A 193 22.99 10.84 8.62
C GLY A 193 23.23 11.57 9.94
N ASP A 194 23.18 10.85 11.06
CA ASP A 194 23.45 11.41 12.40
C ASP A 194 24.86 12.00 12.49
N TRP A 195 25.86 11.27 11.98
CA TRP A 195 27.23 11.75 11.96
C TRP A 195 27.41 13.00 11.09
N SER A 196 26.71 13.08 9.95
CA SER A 196 26.79 14.20 9.01
C SER A 196 26.20 15.47 9.59
N TRP A 197 25.16 15.39 10.43
CA TRP A 197 24.65 16.56 11.16
C TRP A 197 25.67 17.17 12.13
N GLU A 198 26.56 16.34 12.67
CA GLU A 198 27.56 16.77 13.65
C GLU A 198 28.90 17.18 13.00
N HIS A 199 29.25 16.62 11.84
CA HIS A 199 30.62 16.69 11.30
C HIS A 199 30.74 17.14 9.83
N GLU A 200 29.66 17.13 9.07
CA GLU A 200 29.63 17.47 7.64
C GLU A 200 28.39 18.34 7.35
N ASP A 201 27.89 18.32 6.12
CA ASP A 201 26.62 18.93 5.75
C ASP A 201 25.46 17.91 5.85
N GLY A 202 24.88 17.81 7.05
CA GLY A 202 23.73 16.95 7.30
C GLY A 202 22.49 17.28 6.44
N LEU A 203 22.31 18.55 6.06
CA LEU A 203 21.21 18.95 5.18
C LEU A 203 21.44 18.43 3.76
N ALA A 204 22.66 18.54 3.23
CA ALA A 204 23.02 17.99 1.93
C ALA A 204 22.81 16.47 1.89
N TRP A 205 23.24 15.75 2.93
CA TRP A 205 23.00 14.31 3.02
C TRP A 205 21.50 13.97 3.05
N ALA A 206 20.71 14.68 3.86
CA ALA A 206 19.26 14.49 3.90
C ALA A 206 18.62 14.74 2.52
N GLN A 207 19.05 15.77 1.80
CA GLN A 207 18.59 16.02 0.43
C GLN A 207 19.02 14.92 -0.55
N THR A 208 20.24 14.39 -0.44
CA THR A 208 20.69 13.24 -1.22
C THR A 208 19.80 12.02 -1.00
N THR A 209 19.44 11.70 0.25
CA THR A 209 18.55 10.56 0.54
C THR A 209 17.14 10.76 -0.02
N ARG A 210 16.64 12.00 -0.08
CA ARG A 210 15.36 12.31 -0.76
C ARG A 210 15.46 12.10 -2.27
N ARG A 211 16.51 12.63 -2.91
CA ARG A 211 16.74 12.42 -4.34
C ARG A 211 16.91 10.95 -4.72
N LEU A 212 17.47 10.13 -3.83
CA LEU A 212 17.51 8.68 -4.03
C LEU A 212 16.10 8.07 -4.04
N ALA A 213 15.24 8.45 -3.09
CA ALA A 213 13.87 7.98 -3.05
C ALA A 213 13.06 8.46 -4.27
N GLU A 214 13.18 9.73 -4.65
CA GLU A 214 12.57 10.31 -5.85
C GLU A 214 13.04 9.58 -7.12
N GLY A 215 14.35 9.39 -7.27
CA GLY A 215 14.92 8.67 -8.41
C GLY A 215 14.47 7.22 -8.48
N PHE A 216 14.18 6.57 -7.35
CA PHE A 216 13.60 5.22 -7.34
C PHE A 216 12.13 5.25 -7.77
N ASP A 217 11.33 6.18 -7.23
CA ASP A 217 9.92 6.34 -7.58
C ASP A 217 9.75 6.60 -9.10
N ASP A 218 10.63 7.38 -9.70
CA ASP A 218 10.62 7.70 -11.15
C ASP A 218 10.84 6.48 -12.04
N ILE A 219 11.63 5.49 -11.59
CA ILE A 219 11.98 4.33 -12.41
C ILE A 219 11.21 3.07 -12.05
N CYS A 220 10.55 3.01 -10.89
CA CYS A 220 10.05 1.75 -10.37
C CYS A 220 9.09 1.08 -11.35
N GLY A 221 8.15 1.85 -11.92
CA GLY A 221 7.14 1.35 -12.86
C GLY A 221 7.71 0.58 -14.05
N ASP A 222 8.86 1.02 -14.57
CA ASP A 222 9.48 0.48 -15.78
C ASP A 222 10.61 -0.55 -15.49
N SER A 223 10.87 -0.85 -14.21
CA SER A 223 12.01 -1.68 -13.81
C SER A 223 11.67 -2.67 -12.70
N PHE A 224 11.48 -2.18 -11.48
CA PHE A 224 11.35 -3.02 -10.27
C PHE A 224 9.89 -3.38 -9.95
N CYS A 225 8.94 -2.52 -10.31
CA CYS A 225 7.51 -2.67 -10.02
C CYS A 225 6.78 -3.56 -11.07
N GLU A 226 7.46 -4.17 -12.04
CA GLU A 226 6.84 -5.12 -12.99
C GLU A 226 6.75 -6.56 -12.45
N GLY A 227 7.27 -6.83 -11.24
CA GLY A 227 7.35 -8.16 -10.64
C GLY A 227 6.12 -8.59 -9.81
N ASP A 228 6.36 -9.46 -8.83
CA ASP A 228 5.33 -10.02 -7.93
C ASP A 228 4.55 -8.97 -7.11
N TYR A 229 5.09 -7.75 -7.02
CA TYR A 229 4.50 -6.62 -6.31
C TYR A 229 4.56 -5.37 -7.19
N PRO A 230 3.40 -4.83 -7.61
CA PRO A 230 3.35 -3.68 -8.51
C PRO A 230 3.58 -2.34 -7.80
N ASP A 231 3.48 -2.31 -6.47
CA ASP A 231 3.71 -1.11 -5.68
C ASP A 231 4.87 -1.38 -4.71
N ILE A 232 6.03 -0.77 -4.97
CA ILE A 232 7.23 -0.82 -4.10
C ILE A 232 7.58 0.60 -3.71
N THR A 233 7.87 0.83 -2.42
CA THR A 233 8.23 2.14 -1.90
C THR A 233 9.52 2.07 -1.10
N PRO A 234 10.47 2.99 -1.37
CA PRO A 234 11.68 3.11 -0.58
C PRO A 234 11.36 3.62 0.82
N LEU A 235 11.97 2.99 1.83
CA LEU A 235 11.90 3.44 3.21
C LEU A 235 13.22 4.17 3.52
N ARG A 236 13.97 3.76 4.55
CA ARG A 236 15.24 4.41 4.90
C ARG A 236 16.42 3.83 4.13
N PHE A 237 17.28 4.72 3.65
CA PHE A 237 18.65 4.41 3.24
C PHE A 237 19.60 4.80 4.38
N ALA A 238 20.16 3.81 5.06
CA ALA A 238 21.06 4.03 6.20
C ALA A 238 22.46 3.51 5.91
N CYS A 239 23.48 4.24 6.35
CA CYS A 239 24.87 3.90 6.13
C CYS A 239 25.64 3.85 7.44
N SER A 240 26.56 2.90 7.58
CA SER A 240 27.44 2.82 8.75
C SER A 240 28.76 3.51 8.45
N VAL A 241 29.09 4.55 9.22
CA VAL A 241 30.37 5.26 9.15
C VAL A 241 31.25 4.91 10.34
N ASN A 242 32.53 4.63 10.09
CA ASN A 242 33.53 4.46 11.14
C ASN A 242 34.03 5.83 11.62
N LEU A 243 33.91 6.12 12.92
CA LEU A 243 34.18 7.44 13.51
C LEU A 243 35.67 7.84 13.45
N ASN A 244 36.58 6.87 13.48
CA ASN A 244 38.03 7.15 13.46
C ASN A 244 38.55 7.37 12.03
N THR A 245 38.14 6.52 11.10
CA THR A 245 38.63 6.54 9.71
C THR A 245 37.77 7.39 8.78
N LYS A 246 36.55 7.76 9.23
CA LYS A 246 35.52 8.44 8.45
C LYS A 246 35.11 7.67 7.20
N ARG A 247 35.24 6.35 7.24
CA ARG A 247 34.91 5.46 6.11
C ARG A 247 33.50 4.89 6.25
N VAL A 248 32.78 4.91 5.14
CA VAL A 248 31.51 4.20 4.97
C VAL A 248 31.80 2.85 4.34
N SER A 249 31.54 1.77 5.06
CA SER A 249 31.77 0.42 4.55
C SER A 249 30.60 -0.06 3.69
N ARG A 250 29.39 0.05 4.23
CA ARG A 250 28.15 -0.42 3.60
C ARG A 250 26.97 0.49 3.96
N CYS A 251 25.96 0.45 3.11
CA CYS A 251 24.65 0.99 3.36
C CYS A 251 23.59 -0.11 3.21
N THR A 252 22.44 0.09 3.84
CA THR A 252 21.26 -0.75 3.68
C THR A 252 20.08 0.13 3.30
N TRP A 253 19.36 -0.28 2.25
CA TRP A 253 18.10 0.33 1.86
C TRP A 253 16.94 -0.63 2.15
N SER A 254 16.02 -0.20 2.99
CA SER A 254 14.79 -0.93 3.28
C SER A 254 13.68 -0.53 2.30
N PHE A 255 12.84 -1.49 1.90
CA PHE A 255 11.68 -1.26 1.04
C PHE A 255 10.44 -1.97 1.62
N ALA A 256 9.28 -1.36 1.40
CA ALA A 256 7.98 -2.00 1.57
C ALA A 256 7.35 -2.22 0.20
N ALA A 257 6.64 -3.34 0.03
CA ALA A 257 5.95 -3.65 -1.22
C ALA A 257 4.56 -4.21 -0.93
N ALA A 258 3.61 -3.91 -1.83
CA ALA A 258 2.24 -4.36 -1.72
C ALA A 258 1.62 -4.69 -3.10
N GLU A 259 0.70 -5.64 -3.09
CA GLU A 259 -0.24 -5.90 -4.16
C GLU A 259 -1.64 -5.95 -3.53
N LEU A 260 -2.56 -5.16 -4.09
CA LEU A 260 -3.93 -5.08 -3.60
C LEU A 260 -4.88 -5.68 -4.64
N SER A 261 -5.84 -6.47 -4.16
CA SER A 261 -6.90 -7.03 -5.00
C SER A 261 -8.27 -6.89 -4.33
N VAL A 262 -9.32 -6.91 -5.13
CA VAL A 262 -10.71 -6.84 -4.66
C VAL A 262 -11.30 -8.24 -4.67
N GLY A 263 -11.62 -8.76 -3.48
CA GLY A 263 -12.30 -10.03 -3.33
C GLY A 263 -13.78 -9.95 -3.74
N ALA A 264 -14.44 -11.11 -3.88
CA ALA A 264 -15.81 -11.21 -4.37
C ALA A 264 -16.84 -10.38 -3.56
N GLY A 265 -16.63 -10.23 -2.25
CA GLY A 265 -17.46 -9.38 -1.39
C GLY A 265 -17.10 -7.90 -1.41
N GLY A 266 -16.22 -7.48 -2.32
CA GLY A 266 -15.68 -6.13 -2.43
C GLY A 266 -14.71 -5.74 -1.32
N LYS A 267 -14.20 -6.70 -0.54
CA LYS A 267 -13.14 -6.42 0.44
C LYS A 267 -11.80 -6.32 -0.26
N ILE A 268 -10.97 -5.39 0.19
CA ILE A 268 -9.60 -5.26 -0.31
C ILE A 268 -8.70 -6.16 0.51
N ASP A 269 -8.06 -7.09 -0.21
CA ASP A 269 -7.02 -7.97 0.29
C ASP A 269 -5.66 -7.39 -0.11
N ALA A 270 -4.73 -7.35 0.83
CA ALA A 270 -3.37 -6.84 0.62
C ALA A 270 -2.36 -7.96 0.85
N ARG A 271 -1.57 -8.26 -0.18
CA ARG A 271 -0.35 -9.07 -0.05
C ARG A 271 0.81 -8.11 0.11
N THR A 272 1.59 -8.27 1.18
CA THR A 272 2.65 -7.32 1.53
C THR A 272 3.96 -8.01 1.82
N THR A 273 5.08 -7.37 1.51
CA THR A 273 6.41 -7.84 1.89
C THR A 273 7.36 -6.68 2.17
N THR A 274 8.53 -7.00 2.71
CA THR A 274 9.63 -6.05 2.91
C THR A 274 10.92 -6.60 2.34
N LYS A 275 11.76 -5.73 1.79
CA LYS A 275 13.09 -6.07 1.26
C LYS A 275 14.16 -5.22 1.92
N ARG A 276 15.39 -5.75 1.95
CA ARG A 276 16.58 -5.05 2.46
C ARG A 276 17.71 -5.25 1.47
N CYS A 277 18.09 -4.21 0.77
CA CYS A 277 19.18 -4.24 -0.20
C CYS A 277 20.44 -3.69 0.42
N THR A 278 21.57 -4.37 0.22
CA THR A 278 22.87 -3.92 0.73
C THR A 278 23.66 -3.29 -0.40
N VAL A 279 24.20 -2.10 -0.15
CA VAL A 279 25.09 -1.39 -1.07
C VAL A 279 26.47 -1.34 -0.45
N GLU A 280 27.44 -2.01 -1.06
CA GLU A 280 28.83 -1.98 -0.62
C GLU A 280 29.49 -0.70 -1.13
N ILE A 281 30.03 0.12 -0.22
CA ILE A 281 30.62 1.44 -0.53
C ILE A 281 32.15 1.38 -0.47
N GLY A 282 32.71 1.18 0.74
CA GLY A 282 34.15 1.09 0.95
C GLY A 282 34.93 2.39 0.68
N ALA A 283 34.39 3.57 0.99
CA ALA A 283 34.99 4.88 0.67
C ALA A 283 34.98 5.85 1.88
N GLN A 284 35.61 7.02 1.75
CA GLN A 284 35.42 8.10 2.74
C GLN A 284 33.98 8.62 2.66
N ALA A 285 33.41 9.06 3.78
CA ALA A 285 32.08 9.66 3.84
C ALA A 285 31.95 10.87 2.91
N SER A 286 32.97 11.73 2.86
CA SER A 286 33.03 12.89 1.96
C SER A 286 33.01 12.51 0.47
N ASP A 287 33.71 11.43 0.10
CA ASP A 287 33.76 10.97 -1.29
C ASP A 287 32.40 10.40 -1.71
N LEU A 288 31.73 9.66 -0.81
CA LEU A 288 30.38 9.17 -1.04
C LEU A 288 29.39 10.34 -1.20
N ALA A 289 29.41 11.30 -0.27
CA ALA A 289 28.54 12.47 -0.34
C ALA A 289 28.74 13.26 -1.64
N SER A 290 30.00 13.44 -2.07
CA SER A 290 30.33 14.12 -3.33
C SER A 290 29.85 13.34 -4.55
N ALA A 291 30.00 12.00 -4.56
CA ALA A 291 29.51 11.17 -5.66
C ALA A 291 27.99 11.23 -5.81
N LEU A 292 27.26 11.35 -4.69
CA LEU A 292 25.80 11.36 -4.64
C LEU A 292 25.19 12.78 -4.56
N SER A 293 25.98 13.84 -4.74
CA SER A 293 25.47 15.22 -4.65
C SER A 293 24.74 15.67 -5.92
N GLY A 294 24.84 14.90 -7.02
CA GLY A 294 24.19 15.20 -8.29
C GLY A 294 22.66 15.05 -8.27
N SER A 295 22.05 15.36 -9.42
CA SER A 295 20.60 15.22 -9.64
C SER A 295 20.14 13.78 -9.76
N ASP A 296 21.03 12.86 -10.16
CA ASP A 296 20.75 11.43 -10.29
C ASP A 296 21.73 10.62 -9.42
N PRO A 297 21.54 10.63 -8.08
CA PRO A 297 22.39 9.85 -7.18
C PRO A 297 22.17 8.34 -7.31
N LEU A 298 21.04 7.91 -7.88
CA LEU A 298 20.71 6.49 -7.98
C LEU A 298 21.62 5.78 -8.99
N ASN A 299 21.88 6.42 -10.13
CA ASN A 299 22.78 5.91 -11.17
C ASN A 299 24.22 6.42 -11.06
N ALA A 300 24.53 7.25 -10.06
CA ALA A 300 25.88 7.75 -9.85
C ALA A 300 26.88 6.63 -9.52
N THR A 301 28.04 6.65 -10.18
CA THR A 301 29.12 5.70 -9.92
C THR A 301 29.65 5.88 -8.50
N LEU A 302 29.68 4.78 -7.73
CA LEU A 302 30.18 4.80 -6.37
C LEU A 302 31.71 4.99 -6.33
N PRO A 303 32.26 5.67 -5.31
CA PRO A 303 33.70 5.94 -5.26
C PRO A 303 34.54 4.64 -5.32
N GLY A 304 35.50 4.60 -6.24
CA GLY A 304 36.38 3.44 -6.43
C GLY A 304 35.70 2.20 -7.02
N LYS A 305 34.48 2.32 -7.53
CA LYS A 305 33.71 1.24 -8.17
C LYS A 305 33.31 1.65 -9.58
N THR A 306 32.80 0.68 -10.34
CA THR A 306 32.16 0.89 -11.64
C THR A 306 30.64 0.75 -11.58
N THR A 307 30.10 0.51 -10.39
CA THR A 307 28.68 0.25 -10.13
C THR A 307 28.06 1.40 -9.33
N SER A 308 26.74 1.51 -9.43
CA SER A 308 25.90 2.51 -8.78
C SER A 308 25.06 1.89 -7.64
N ILE A 309 24.18 2.70 -7.03
CA ILE A 309 23.16 2.18 -6.10
C ILE A 309 22.12 1.38 -6.87
N TYR A 310 21.70 1.84 -8.06
CA TYR A 310 20.79 1.13 -8.95
C TYR A 310 21.24 -0.31 -9.20
N ASP A 311 22.52 -0.51 -9.55
CA ASP A 311 23.07 -1.84 -9.81
C ASP A 311 22.97 -2.80 -8.60
N ALA A 312 23.01 -2.27 -7.38
CA ALA A 312 22.86 -3.05 -6.15
C ALA A 312 21.40 -3.41 -5.85
N LEU A 313 20.44 -2.70 -6.44
CA LEU A 313 19.02 -3.04 -6.36
C LEU A 313 18.67 -4.19 -7.33
N ILE A 314 19.36 -4.28 -8.47
CA ILE A 314 19.22 -5.39 -9.43
C ILE A 314 19.52 -6.72 -8.72
N GLY A 315 18.52 -7.60 -8.65
CA GLY A 315 18.62 -8.92 -8.02
C GLY A 315 18.35 -8.93 -6.51
N CYS A 316 18.17 -7.76 -5.88
CA CYS A 316 17.62 -7.66 -4.53
C CYS A 316 16.09 -7.57 -4.53
N LEU A 317 15.57 -6.64 -5.35
CA LEU A 317 14.15 -6.43 -5.59
C LEU A 317 13.67 -7.43 -6.63
#